data_AF-A0A349LZQ6-F1
#
_entry.id   AF-A0A349LZQ6-F1
#
_cell.length_a   1.000
_cell.length_b   1.000
_cell.length_c   1.000
_cell.angle_alpha   90.00
_cell.angle_beta   90.00
_cell.angle_gamma   90.00
#
_symmetry.space_group_name_H-M   'P 1'
#
loop_
_entity.id
_entity.type
_entity.pdbx_description
1 polymer ?
#
loop_
_entity_poly.entity_id
_entity_poly.type
_entity_poly.pdbx_seq_one_letter_code
_entity_poly.pdbx_strand_id
1 'polypeptide(L)'
;MIEKIGRAQDLAANDDRDGARALYADLWAEATRTNDQYQACVVAHFMAHAHIEPEAQLDWHLRALHAADTVGDERVRPFYPSLYANIGEVYLRLGNLAQARKYIAKARETEHILQDDGYGRMIRSLIVRVAQAVEHNNAHS
;
A
#
# COMPACT_ATOMS: atom_id res chain seq x y z
N MET A 1 -4.54 15.91 10.71
CA MET A 1 -4.21 14.74 9.89
C MET A 1 -3.25 15.08 8.75
N ILE A 2 -3.65 15.88 7.75
CA ILE A 2 -2.84 16.19 6.55
C ILE A 2 -1.46 16.75 6.91
N GLU A 3 -1.39 17.69 7.88
CA GLU A 3 -0.12 18.27 8.35
C GLU A 3 0.84 17.22 8.94
N LYS A 4 0.33 16.27 9.74
CA LYS A 4 1.15 15.19 10.32
C LYS A 4 1.61 14.18 9.26
N ILE A 5 0.77 13.89 8.26
CA ILE A 5 1.13 13.05 7.12
C ILE A 5 2.24 13.73 6.31
N GLY A 6 2.08 15.01 5.97
CA GLY A 6 3.10 15.78 5.25
C GLY A 6 4.43 15.78 6.00
N ARG A 7 4.41 16.07 7.30
CA ARG A 7 5.63 16.00 8.13
C ARG A 7 6.27 14.62 8.15
N ALA A 8 5.48 13.54 8.24
CA ALA A 8 6.01 12.18 8.22
C ALA A 8 6.62 11.82 6.86
N GLN A 9 6.04 12.32 5.76
CA GLN A 9 6.62 12.18 4.42
C GLN A 9 7.93 12.95 4.28
N ASP A 10 8.00 14.18 4.83
CA ASP A 10 9.23 14.98 4.83
C ASP A 10 10.35 14.28 5.62
N LEU A 11 10.04 13.68 6.78
CA LEU A 11 11.01 12.89 7.55
C LEU A 11 11.51 11.70 6.74
N ALA A 12 10.61 10.94 6.11
CA ALA A 12 10.98 9.80 5.27
C ALA A 12 11.83 10.23 4.05
N ALA A 13 11.54 11.40 3.46
CA ALA A 13 12.31 11.96 2.35
C ALA A 13 13.72 12.41 2.77
N ASN A 14 13.92 12.73 4.05
CA ASN A 14 15.22 13.05 4.65
C ASN A 14 15.87 11.83 5.34
N ASP A 15 15.46 10.61 4.97
CA ASP A 15 15.94 9.32 5.50
C ASP A 15 15.65 9.07 7.00
N ASP A 16 14.87 9.94 7.66
CA ASP A 16 14.36 9.73 9.01
C ASP A 16 13.07 8.89 9.00
N ARG A 17 13.23 7.60 8.66
CA ARG A 17 12.13 6.64 8.65
C ARG A 17 11.56 6.39 10.05
N ASP A 18 12.39 6.48 11.08
CA ASP A 18 11.99 6.22 12.46
C ASP A 18 11.04 7.31 12.98
N GLY A 19 11.39 8.58 12.72
CA GLY A 19 10.52 9.72 12.99
C GLY A 19 9.23 9.67 12.20
N ALA A 20 9.27 9.26 10.93
CA ALA A 20 8.08 9.05 10.11
C ALA A 20 7.17 7.98 10.73
N ARG A 21 7.71 6.82 11.14
CA ARG A 21 6.96 5.74 11.79
C ARG A 21 6.34 6.20 13.11
N ALA A 22 7.06 6.98 13.92
CA ALA A 22 6.50 7.51 15.17
C ALA A 22 5.26 8.38 14.92
N LEU A 23 5.31 9.28 13.94
CA LEU A 23 4.16 10.12 13.58
C LEU A 23 2.99 9.32 13.01
N TYR A 24 3.26 8.31 12.18
CA TYR A 24 2.21 7.42 11.68
C TYR A 24 1.61 6.57 12.81
N ALA A 25 2.38 6.18 13.82
CA ALA A 25 1.89 5.42 14.96
C ALA A 25 0.90 6.25 15.81
N ASP A 26 1.20 7.52 16.04
CA ASP A 26 0.28 8.46 16.72
C ASP A 26 -1.03 8.62 15.94
N LEU A 27 -0.93 8.79 14.61
CA LEU A 27 -2.10 8.90 13.73
C LEU A 27 -2.94 7.62 13.70
N TRP A 28 -2.29 6.45 13.79
CA TRP A 28 -2.94 5.15 13.85
C TRP A 28 -3.69 4.95 15.17
N ALA A 29 -3.07 5.32 16.29
CA ALA A 29 -3.70 5.29 17.60
C ALA A 29 -4.93 6.21 17.64
N GLU A 30 -4.84 7.40 17.04
CA GLU A 30 -5.97 8.32 16.91
C GLU A 30 -7.12 7.71 16.09
N ALA A 31 -6.83 7.17 14.90
CA ALA A 31 -7.82 6.54 14.03
C ALA A 31 -8.53 5.36 14.70
N THR A 32 -7.77 4.54 15.44
CA THR A 32 -8.31 3.41 16.20
C THR A 32 -9.24 3.89 17.32
N ARG A 33 -8.83 4.92 18.07
CA ARG A 33 -9.61 5.49 19.17
C ARG A 33 -10.93 6.12 18.68
N THR A 34 -10.94 6.72 17.50
CA THR A 34 -12.14 7.33 16.91
C THR A 34 -12.95 6.37 16.03
N ASN A 35 -12.46 5.15 15.82
CA ASN A 35 -13.01 4.18 14.87
C ASN A 35 -13.18 4.75 13.44
N ASP A 36 -12.26 5.63 13.02
CA ASP A 36 -12.26 6.20 11.67
C ASP A 36 -11.48 5.27 10.72
N GLN A 37 -12.22 4.41 10.02
CA GLN A 37 -11.64 3.43 9.09
C GLN A 37 -11.06 4.08 7.83
N TYR A 38 -11.54 5.26 7.43
CA TYR A 38 -10.94 5.98 6.31
C TYR A 38 -9.56 6.51 6.72
N GLN A 39 -9.46 7.13 7.89
CA GLN A 39 -8.17 7.54 8.45
C GLN A 39 -7.23 6.34 8.66
N ALA A 40 -7.75 5.23 9.18
CA ALA A 40 -6.97 4.01 9.38
C ALA A 40 -6.38 3.49 8.06
N CYS A 41 -7.17 3.48 6.98
CA CYS A 41 -6.71 3.12 5.63
C CYS A 41 -5.54 4.00 5.17
N VAL A 42 -5.72 5.33 5.24
CA VAL A 42 -4.70 6.30 4.82
C VAL A 42 -3.40 6.13 5.61
N VAL A 43 -3.50 6.05 6.93
CA VAL A 43 -2.33 5.96 7.81
C VAL A 43 -1.59 4.64 7.63
N ALA A 44 -2.32 3.52 7.58
CA ALA A 44 -1.72 2.21 7.36
C ALA A 44 -1.02 2.11 5.99
N HIS A 45 -1.57 2.76 4.95
CA HIS A 45 -0.92 2.82 3.65
C HIS A 45 0.45 3.51 3.70
N PHE A 46 0.54 4.66 4.37
CA PHE A 46 1.83 5.37 4.51
C PHE A 46 2.78 4.69 5.49
N MET A 47 2.26 4.13 6.59
CA MET A 47 3.06 3.36 7.54
C MET A 47 3.78 2.19 6.86
N ALA A 48 3.12 1.49 5.94
CA ALA A 48 3.73 0.39 5.19
C ALA A 48 4.98 0.83 4.42
N HIS A 49 4.98 2.03 3.82
CA HIS A 49 6.15 2.54 3.09
C HIS A 49 7.29 3.00 4.02
N ALA A 50 7.03 3.19 5.32
CA ALA A 50 8.03 3.57 6.30
C ALA A 50 8.80 2.37 6.90
N HIS A 51 8.39 1.15 6.57
CA HIS A 51 9.06 -0.11 6.92
C HIS A 51 9.93 -0.62 5.75
N ILE A 52 11.03 -1.30 6.07
CA ILE A 52 11.95 -1.90 5.08
C ILE A 52 11.70 -3.41 4.96
N GLU A 53 11.38 -4.02 6.10
CA GLU A 53 11.13 -5.42 6.34
C GLU A 53 9.84 -5.84 5.61
N PRO A 54 9.91 -6.75 4.61
CA PRO A 54 8.76 -7.11 3.80
C PRO A 54 7.55 -7.56 4.62
N GLU A 55 7.77 -8.29 5.71
CA GLU A 55 6.70 -8.77 6.60
C GLU A 55 5.95 -7.61 7.26
N ALA A 56 6.67 -6.61 7.77
CA ALA A 56 6.05 -5.43 8.38
C ALA A 56 5.32 -4.58 7.33
N GLN A 57 5.88 -4.44 6.13
CA GLN A 57 5.19 -3.77 5.02
C GLN A 57 3.88 -4.48 4.66
N LEU A 58 3.93 -5.82 4.57
CA LEU A 58 2.75 -6.62 4.24
C LEU A 58 1.66 -6.45 5.29
N ASP A 59 2.00 -6.56 6.56
CA ASP A 59 1.04 -6.42 7.66
C ASP A 59 0.32 -5.08 7.61
N TRP A 60 1.05 -3.99 7.36
CA TRP A 60 0.46 -2.65 7.25
C TRP A 60 -0.37 -2.47 5.98
N HIS A 61 0.08 -2.99 4.83
CA HIS A 61 -0.73 -2.96 3.63
C HIS A 61 -2.04 -3.76 3.76
N LEU A 62 -2.00 -4.92 4.44
CA LEU A 62 -3.20 -5.70 4.71
C LEU A 62 -4.16 -4.99 5.67
N ARG A 63 -3.65 -4.28 6.68
CA ARG A 63 -4.46 -3.40 7.54
C ARG A 63 -5.11 -2.28 6.74
N ALA A 64 -4.36 -1.65 5.84
CA ALA A 64 -4.89 -0.60 4.97
C ALA A 64 -6.02 -1.14 4.08
N LEU A 65 -5.81 -2.31 3.47
CA LEU A 65 -6.83 -2.97 2.66
C LEU A 65 -8.08 -3.34 3.47
N HIS A 66 -7.92 -3.90 4.67
CA HIS A 66 -9.05 -4.22 5.55
C HIS A 66 -9.86 -2.98 5.94
N ALA A 67 -9.17 -1.88 6.27
CA ALA A 67 -9.81 -0.62 6.58
C ALA A 67 -10.55 -0.04 5.36
N ALA A 68 -9.94 -0.09 4.16
CA ALA A 68 -10.59 0.28 2.90
C ALA A 68 -11.87 -0.54 2.67
N ASP A 69 -11.79 -1.86 2.79
CA ASP A 69 -12.94 -2.76 2.60
C ASP A 69 -14.04 -2.52 3.64
N THR A 70 -13.68 -2.09 4.86
CA THR A 70 -14.65 -1.73 5.90
C THR A 70 -15.37 -0.41 5.60
N VAL A 71 -14.67 0.57 5.02
CA VAL A 71 -15.32 1.81 4.54
C VAL A 71 -16.24 1.53 3.36
N GLY A 72 -15.76 0.77 2.37
CA GLY A 72 -16.56 0.23 1.27
C GLY A 72 -17.19 1.24 0.29
N ASP A 73 -16.94 2.55 0.46
CA ASP A 73 -17.54 3.61 -0.35
C ASP A 73 -16.56 4.21 -1.39
N GLU A 74 -17.02 5.22 -2.13
CA GLU A 74 -16.24 5.84 -3.22
C GLU A 74 -14.93 6.47 -2.77
N ARG A 75 -14.81 6.89 -1.52
CA ARG A 75 -13.63 7.59 -1.00
C ARG A 75 -12.40 6.69 -0.97
N VAL A 76 -12.60 5.39 -0.80
CA VAL A 76 -11.49 4.41 -0.73
C VAL A 76 -11.16 3.78 -2.07
N ARG A 77 -12.03 3.94 -3.08
CA ARG A 77 -11.81 3.34 -4.41
C ARG A 77 -10.44 3.67 -5.03
N PRO A 78 -9.92 4.92 -4.94
CA PRO A 78 -8.62 5.27 -5.50
C PRO A 78 -7.43 4.53 -4.85
N PHE A 79 -7.59 3.96 -3.65
CA PHE A 79 -6.51 3.23 -2.97
C PHE A 79 -6.31 1.83 -3.52
N TYR A 80 -7.36 1.16 -4.00
CA TYR A 80 -7.31 -0.25 -4.37
C TYR A 80 -6.20 -0.63 -5.35
N PRO A 81 -5.98 0.10 -6.46
CA PRO A 81 -4.93 -0.27 -7.41
C PRO A 81 -3.55 -0.25 -6.76
N SER A 82 -3.27 0.78 -5.94
CA SER A 82 -2.01 0.91 -5.21
C SER A 82 -1.87 -0.17 -4.14
N LEU A 83 -2.90 -0.40 -3.32
CA LEU A 83 -2.87 -1.41 -2.26
C LEU A 83 -2.63 -2.81 -2.84
N TYR A 84 -3.36 -3.19 -3.89
CA TYR A 84 -3.18 -4.49 -4.53
C TYR A 84 -1.81 -4.64 -5.18
N ALA A 85 -1.31 -3.60 -5.85
CA ALA A 85 0.00 -3.64 -6.49
C ALA A 85 1.13 -3.81 -5.46
N ASN A 86 1.10 -3.04 -4.37
CA ASN A 86 2.12 -3.11 -3.31
C ASN A 86 2.05 -4.45 -2.54
N ILE A 87 0.84 -4.93 -2.20
CA ILE A 87 0.70 -6.25 -1.57
C ILE A 87 1.27 -7.35 -2.47
N GLY A 88 0.98 -7.29 -3.77
CA GLY A 88 1.52 -8.24 -4.74
C GLY A 88 3.05 -8.21 -4.83
N GLU A 89 3.64 -7.02 -4.83
CA GLU A 89 5.11 -6.84 -4.81
C GLU A 89 5.74 -7.42 -3.55
N VAL A 90 5.15 -7.15 -2.38
CA VAL A 90 5.69 -7.62 -1.10
C VAL A 90 5.60 -9.14 -1.01
N TYR A 91 4.49 -9.76 -1.44
CA TYR A 91 4.40 -11.22 -1.52
C TYR A 91 5.43 -11.82 -2.48
N LEU A 92 5.71 -11.16 -3.61
CA LEU A 92 6.74 -11.61 -4.54
C LEU A 92 8.12 -11.60 -3.88
N ARG A 93 8.46 -10.53 -3.14
CA ARG A 93 9.72 -10.42 -2.38
C ARG A 93 9.84 -11.48 -1.28
N LEU A 94 8.71 -11.87 -0.68
CA LEU A 94 8.63 -12.97 0.29
C LEU A 94 8.64 -14.37 -0.36
N GLY A 95 8.73 -14.47 -1.69
CA GLY A 95 8.71 -15.75 -2.41
C GLY A 95 7.33 -16.42 -2.51
N ASN A 96 6.26 -15.76 -2.06
CA ASN A 96 4.90 -16.28 -2.14
C ASN A 96 4.25 -15.94 -3.49
N LEU A 97 4.66 -16.65 -4.54
CA LEU A 97 4.20 -16.43 -5.91
C LEU A 97 2.68 -16.55 -6.08
N ALA A 98 2.04 -17.46 -5.33
CA ALA A 98 0.61 -17.66 -5.40
C ALA A 98 -0.17 -16.41 -4.95
N GLN A 99 0.20 -15.84 -3.80
CA GLN A 99 -0.42 -14.59 -3.33
C GLN A 99 -0.02 -13.40 -4.19
N ALA A 100 1.24 -13.31 -4.62
CA ALA A 100 1.69 -12.26 -5.54
C ALA A 100 0.82 -12.21 -6.80
N ARG A 101 0.59 -13.36 -7.45
CA ARG A 101 -0.29 -13.45 -8.63
C ARG A 101 -1.71 -12.98 -8.33
N LYS A 102 -2.30 -13.48 -7.22
CA LYS A 102 -3.67 -13.13 -6.83
C LYS A 102 -3.85 -11.62 -6.69
N TYR A 103 -2.93 -10.95 -5.99
CA TYR A 103 -3.04 -9.52 -5.75
C TYR A 103 -2.73 -8.68 -6.98
N ILE A 104 -1.79 -9.10 -7.84
CA ILE A 104 -1.54 -8.40 -9.10
C ILE A 104 -2.68 -8.53 -10.10
N ALA A 105 -3.40 -9.67 -10.13
CA ALA A 105 -4.62 -9.79 -10.91
C ALA A 105 -5.68 -8.76 -10.49
N LYS A 106 -5.91 -8.62 -9.18
CA LYS A 106 -6.80 -7.58 -8.63
C LYS A 106 -6.33 -6.16 -8.95
N ALA A 107 -5.01 -5.91 -8.90
CA ALA A 107 -4.45 -4.61 -9.25
C ALA A 107 -4.77 -4.25 -10.71
N ARG A 108 -4.58 -5.18 -11.65
CA ARG A 108 -4.95 -5.02 -13.07
C ARG A 108 -6.45 -4.74 -13.24
N GLU A 109 -7.32 -5.47 -12.54
CA GLU A 109 -8.78 -5.25 -12.61
C GLU A 109 -9.20 -3.84 -12.17
N THR A 110 -8.44 -3.24 -11.25
CA THR A 110 -8.74 -1.91 -10.69
C THR A 110 -7.98 -0.75 -11.34
N GLU A 111 -7.04 -1.01 -12.26
CA GLU A 111 -6.16 0.04 -12.82
C GLU A 111 -6.91 1.17 -13.53
N HIS A 112 -8.11 0.89 -14.04
CA HIS A 112 -8.99 1.86 -14.69
C HIS A 112 -9.46 2.99 -13.76
N ILE A 113 -9.35 2.80 -12.43
CA ILE A 113 -9.66 3.81 -11.41
C ILE A 113 -8.57 4.90 -11.35
N LEU A 114 -7.35 4.57 -11.77
CA LEU A 114 -6.21 5.50 -11.70
C LEU A 114 -6.40 6.64 -12.69
N GLN A 115 -6.10 7.86 -12.26
CA GLN A 115 -6.04 9.01 -13.17
C GLN A 115 -4.84 8.90 -14.12
N ASP A 116 -4.85 9.65 -15.23
CA ASP A 116 -3.68 9.77 -16.12
C ASP A 116 -2.74 10.89 -15.66
N ASP A 117 -2.33 10.80 -14.40
CA ASP A 117 -1.38 11.70 -13.77
C ASP A 117 -0.08 10.97 -13.41
N GLY A 118 0.87 11.69 -12.80
CA GLY A 118 2.16 11.11 -12.41
C GLY A 118 2.00 9.92 -11.46
N TYR A 119 1.08 10.02 -10.50
CA TYR A 119 0.79 8.96 -9.54
C TYR A 119 0.20 7.73 -10.22
N GLY A 120 -0.83 7.90 -11.05
CA GLY A 120 -1.47 6.81 -11.77
C GLY A 120 -0.51 6.09 -12.72
N ARG A 121 0.36 6.82 -13.43
CA ARG A 121 1.41 6.20 -14.28
C ARG A 121 2.45 5.43 -13.46
N MET A 122 2.82 5.92 -12.28
CA MET A 122 3.71 5.22 -11.35
C MET A 122 3.11 3.88 -10.90
N ILE A 123 1.84 3.88 -10.47
CA ILE A 123 1.17 2.64 -10.03
C ILE A 123 0.98 1.66 -11.19
N ARG A 124 0.60 2.12 -12.40
CA ARG A 124 0.53 1.24 -13.58
C ARG A 124 1.88 0.60 -13.90
N SER A 125 2.97 1.35 -13.80
CA SER A 125 4.33 0.82 -13.99
C SER A 125 4.67 -0.26 -12.97
N LEU A 126 4.28 -0.07 -11.70
CA LEU A 126 4.43 -1.09 -10.65
C LEU A 126 3.65 -2.36 -11.00
N ILE A 127 2.37 -2.23 -11.38
CA ILE A 127 1.52 -3.37 -11.76
C ILE A 127 2.17 -4.19 -12.88
N VAL A 128 2.63 -3.53 -13.94
CA VAL A 128 3.28 -4.19 -15.09
C VAL A 128 4.54 -4.93 -14.65
N ARG A 129 5.43 -4.27 -13.88
CA ARG A 129 6.71 -4.86 -13.44
C ARG A 129 6.49 -6.10 -12.57
N VAL A 130 5.60 -6.03 -11.59
CA VAL A 130 5.36 -7.17 -10.69
C VAL A 130 4.68 -8.31 -11.45
N ALA A 131 3.75 -8.01 -12.36
CA ALA A 131 3.10 -9.04 -13.16
C ALA A 131 4.09 -9.81 -14.04
N GLN A 132 4.98 -9.09 -14.72
CA GLN A 132 6.07 -9.70 -15.48
C GLN A 132 6.93 -10.58 -14.58
N ALA A 133 7.36 -10.09 -13.41
CA ALA A 133 8.19 -10.87 -12.51
C ALA A 133 7.48 -12.15 -12.01
N VAL A 134 6.20 -12.07 -11.69
CA VAL A 134 5.39 -13.25 -11.32
C VAL A 134 5.32 -14.25 -12.48
N GLU A 135 5.15 -13.80 -13.72
CA GLU A 135 5.12 -14.66 -14.91
C GLU A 135 6.45 -15.39 -15.15
N HIS A 136 7.58 -14.67 -15.08
CA HIS A 136 8.93 -15.24 -15.27
C HIS A 136 9.28 -16.31 -14.23
N ASN A 137 8.87 -16.13 -12.96
CA ASN A 137 9.17 -17.10 -11.90
C ASN A 137 8.40 -18.42 -12.05
N ASN A 138 7.32 -18.47 -12.84
CA ASN A 138 6.62 -19.74 -13.11
C ASN A 138 7.28 -20.57 -14.21
N ALA A 139 8.01 -19.94 -15.13
CA ALA A 139 8.67 -20.65 -16.22
C ALA A 139 9.86 -21.51 -15.74
N HIS A 140 10.24 -21.36 -14.47
CA HIS A 140 11.39 -22.02 -13.83
C HIS A 140 10.99 -22.96 -12.68
N SER A 141 9.70 -23.20 -12.46
CA SER A 141 9.14 -24.16 -11.48
C SER A 141 8.54 -25.35 -12.19
#